data_AF-A0A0U5G406-F1
#
_entry.id   AF-A0A0U5G406-F1
#
_cell.length_a   1.000
_cell.length_b   1.000
_cell.length_c   1.000
_cell.angle_alpha   90.00
_cell.angle_beta   90.00
_cell.angle_gamma   90.00
#
_symmetry.space_group_name_H-M   'P 1'
#
loop_
_entity.id
_entity.type
_entity.pdbx_description
1 polymer ?
#
loop_
_entity_poly.entity_id
_entity_poly.type
_entity_poly.pdbx_seq_one_letter_code
_entity_poly.pdbx_strand_id
1 'polypeptide(L)' 'MAPRQTEKGFLSATYEQITSPENTTIVRSILVFGVGVAFLHSSLSELLLPPL' A
#
# COMPACT_ATOMS: atom_id res chain seq x y z
N MET A 1 -22.25 21.95 -25.29
CA MET A 1 -21.03 21.21 -24.90
C MET A 1 -21.22 20.75 -23.44
N ALA A 2 -21.81 19.57 -23.21
CA ALA A 2 -21.99 19.06 -21.85
C ALA A 2 -20.67 18.43 -21.38
N PRO A 3 -20.15 18.75 -20.18
CA PRO A 3 -18.98 18.06 -19.66
C PRO A 3 -19.38 16.59 -19.48
N ARG A 4 -18.66 15.69 -20.16
CA ARG A 4 -18.64 14.28 -19.80
C ARG A 4 -18.07 14.21 -18.40
N GLN A 5 -18.95 14.24 -17.40
CA GLN A 5 -18.62 13.76 -16.07
C GLN A 5 -18.37 12.27 -16.26
N THR A 6 -17.12 11.93 -16.57
CA THR A 6 -16.60 10.59 -16.39
C THR A 6 -17.03 10.22 -14.99
N GLU A 7 -18.01 9.32 -14.90
CA GLU A 7 -18.32 8.60 -13.67
C GLU A 7 -16.98 8.12 -13.16
N LYS A 8 -16.41 8.84 -12.19
CA LYS A 8 -15.23 8.40 -11.47
C LYS A 8 -15.70 7.10 -10.83
N GLY A 9 -15.42 5.98 -11.51
CA GLY A 9 -16.03 4.69 -11.20
C GLY A 9 -15.90 4.41 -9.72
N PHE A 10 -16.84 3.67 -9.13
CA PHE A 10 -16.87 3.33 -7.71
C PHE A 10 -15.49 3.00 -7.12
N LEU A 11 -14.62 2.37 -7.91
CA LEU A 11 -13.20 2.16 -7.62
C LEU A 11 -12.44 3.45 -7.25
N SER A 12 -12.53 4.52 -8.03
CA SER A 12 -11.90 5.83 -7.73
C SER A 12 -12.48 6.49 -6.49
N ALA A 13 -13.79 6.39 -6.26
CA ALA A 13 -14.43 6.97 -5.07
C ALA A 13 -14.01 6.21 -3.82
N THR A 14 -13.98 4.87 -3.87
CA THR A 14 -13.44 4.05 -2.80
C THR A 14 -11.95 4.35 -2.60
N TYR A 15 -11.13 4.41 -3.66
CA TYR A 15 -9.71 4.77 -3.58
C TYR A 15 -9.47 6.15 -2.93
N GLU A 16 -10.22 7.18 -3.29
CA GLU A 16 -10.16 8.49 -2.62
C GLU A 16 -10.58 8.39 -1.13
N GLN A 17 -11.50 7.48 -0.79
CA GLN A 17 -12.00 7.28 0.56
C GLN A 17 -11.08 6.41 1.45
N ILE A 18 -10.38 5.41 0.90
CA ILE A 18 -9.30 4.67 1.60
C ILE A 18 -7.97 5.42 1.62
N THR A 19 -7.71 6.31 0.66
CA THR A 19 -6.58 7.25 0.67
C THR A 19 -6.94 8.59 1.34
N SER A 20 -8.13 8.68 1.93
CA SER A 20 -8.49 9.82 2.75
C SER A 20 -7.52 9.92 3.95
N PRO A 21 -7.22 11.14 4.43
CA PRO A 21 -6.27 11.36 5.53
C PRO A 21 -6.60 10.59 6.81
N GLU A 22 -7.86 10.22 7.01
CA GLU A 22 -8.34 9.42 8.14
C GLU A 22 -7.83 7.97 8.11
N ASN A 23 -7.72 7.37 6.92
CA ASN A 23 -7.28 5.99 6.74
C ASN A 23 -5.78 5.85 6.46
N THR A 24 -5.08 6.99 6.27
CA THR A 24 -3.65 7.02 5.98
C THR A 24 -2.82 6.33 7.05
N THR A 25 -3.19 6.43 8.32
CA THR A 25 -2.50 5.73 9.42
C THR A 25 -2.60 4.21 9.28
N ILE A 26 -3.78 3.69 8.92
CA ILE A 26 -4.02 2.26 8.75
C ILE A 26 -3.27 1.75 7.52
N VAL A 27 -3.38 2.45 6.38
CA VAL A 27 -2.67 2.12 5.14
C VAL A 27 -1.17 2.14 5.37
N ARG A 28 -0.64 3.16 6.04
CA ARG A 28 0.78 3.27 6.38
C ARG A 28 1.23 2.14 7.30
N SER A 29 0.40 1.73 8.26
CA SER A 29 0.72 0.60 9.16
C SER A 29 0.79 -0.73 8.41
N ILE A 30 -0.19 -1.00 7.53
CA ILE A 30 -0.19 -2.19 6.67
C ILE A 30 1.02 -2.18 5.73
N LEU A 31 1.35 -1.02 5.18
CA LEU A 31 2.49 -0.86 4.28
C LEU A 31 3.82 -1.12 5.01
N VAL A 32 4.05 -0.51 6.16
CA VAL A 32 5.26 -0.72 6.97
C VAL A 32 5.36 -2.16 7.45
N PHE A 33 4.25 -2.75 7.91
CA PHE A 33 4.21 -4.15 8.33
C PHE A 33 4.52 -5.10 7.17
N GLY A 34 3.90 -4.88 6.01
CA GLY A 34 4.14 -5.67 4.80
C GLY A 34 5.59 -5.58 4.32
N VAL A 35 6.18 -4.37 4.35
CA VAL A 35 7.60 -4.17 4.05
C VAL A 35 8.47 -4.95 5.04
N GLY A 36 8.17 -4.90 6.33
CA GLY A 36 8.93 -5.64 7.36
C GLY A 36 8.86 -7.15 7.18
N VAL A 37 7.66 -7.71 6.93
CA VAL A 37 7.48 -9.15 6.69
C VAL A 37 8.17 -9.57 5.39
N ALA A 38 8.00 -8.81 4.32
CA ALA A 38 8.65 -9.09 3.04
C ALA A 38 10.17 -9.00 3.14
N PHE A 39 10.70 -8.05 3.92
CA PHE A 39 12.13 -7.93 4.18
C PHE A 39 12.67 -9.13 4.98
N LEU A 40 11.97 -9.56 6.02
CA LEU A 40 12.37 -10.72 6.84
C LEU A 40 12.30 -12.04 6.04
N HIS A 41 11.29 -12.19 5.20
CA HIS A 41 11.09 -13.38 4.37
C HIS A 41 11.91 -13.34 3.07
N SER A 42 12.38 -12.17 2.66
CA SER A 42 13.28 -12.03 1.51
C SER A 42 14.61 -12.72 1.80
N SER A 43 15.31 -13.16 0.74
CA SER A 43 16.69 -13.67 0.77
C SER A 43 17.71 -12.71 1.40
N LEU A 44 17.29 -11.52 1.84
CA LEU A 44 18.04 -10.66 2.74
C LEU A 44 18.27 -11.28 4.13
N SER A 45 17.41 -12.18 4.59
CA SER A 45 17.71 -13.02 5.78
C SER A 45 18.92 -13.93 5.55
N GLU A 46 19.16 -14.40 4.33
CA GLU A 46 20.39 -15.14 4.00
C GLU A 46 21.63 -14.24 3.99
N LEU A 47 21.48 -12.94 3.71
CA LEU A 47 22.58 -11.96 3.83
C LEU A 47 22.96 -11.67 5.30
N LEU A 48 22.04 -11.88 6.24
CA LEU A 48 22.28 -11.79 7.69
C LEU A 48 22.86 -13.07 8.29
N LEU A 49 22.83 -14.19 7.57
CA LEU A 49 23.52 -15.41 7.96
C LEU A 49 24.95 -15.34 7.40
N PRO A 50 26.00 -15.31 8.25
CA PRO A 50 27.37 -15.33 7.75
C PRO A 50 27.59 -16.60 6.92
N PRO A 51 28.19 -16.50 5.73
CA PRO A 51 28.60 -17.68 4.98
C PRO A 51 29.59 -18.47 5.84
N LEU A 52 29.30 -19.76 6.06
CA LEU A 52 30.17 -20.70 6.76
C LEU A 52 31.52 -20.85 6.04
#